data_AF-A0A7C3RFF2-F1
#
_entry.id   AF-A0A7C3RFF2-F1
#
_cell.length_a   1.000
_cell.length_b   1.000
_cell.length_c   1.000
_cell.angle_alpha   90.00
_cell.angle_beta   90.00
_cell.angle_gamma   90.00
#
_symmetry.space_group_name_H-M   'P 1'
#
loop_
_entity.id
_entity.type
_entity.pdbx_description
1 polymer ?
#
loop_
_entity_poly.entity_id
_entity_poly.type
_entity_poly.pdbx_seq_one_letter_code
_entity_poly.pdbx_strand_id
1 'polypeptide(L)'
;MAKVGCSELLEQSLARAKAHLGDSFIRDPSLRDKINYVISCPGNRAGARFLMVTALAKLDKPRSDIRKPFIEVYFGAAKRNAYSGRRYDEQYVFEFIRKHRLPCSPTTAFLTPGFRTKNIVLAKGQKLRGRPPEMYEYILEILDAVQQGSISARAGWMSRFVFWFWSGTGSRSGWRRY
;
A
#
# COMPACT_ATOMS: atom_id res chain seq x y z
N MET A 1 -22.09 -12.51 10.88
CA MET A 1 -21.75 -11.25 10.19
C MET A 1 -21.26 -11.60 8.79
N ALA A 2 -21.87 -11.06 7.73
CA ALA A 2 -21.39 -11.29 6.37
C ALA A 2 -19.95 -10.79 6.23
N LYS A 3 -19.11 -11.53 5.51
CA LYS A 3 -17.74 -11.10 5.24
C LYS A 3 -17.79 -9.89 4.30
N VAL A 4 -17.36 -8.72 4.77
CA VAL A 4 -17.22 -7.50 3.97
C VAL A 4 -16.27 -7.79 2.79
N GLY A 5 -16.68 -7.45 1.57
CA GLY A 5 -15.89 -7.69 0.36
C GLY A 5 -14.69 -6.75 0.25
N CYS A 6 -13.65 -7.13 -0.49
CA CYS A 6 -12.44 -6.30 -0.68
C CYS A 6 -12.73 -4.91 -1.27
N SER A 7 -13.60 -4.82 -2.28
CA SER A 7 -14.00 -3.54 -2.85
C SER A 7 -14.74 -2.67 -1.83
N GLU A 8 -15.58 -3.28 -1.00
CA GLU A 8 -16.30 -2.59 0.06
C GLU A 8 -15.35 -2.09 1.16
N LEU A 9 -14.34 -2.88 1.54
CA LEU A 9 -13.29 -2.45 2.46
C LEU A 9 -12.55 -1.21 1.94
N LEU A 10 -12.27 -1.14 0.64
CA LEU A 10 -11.64 0.04 0.02
C LEU A 10 -12.55 1.27 0.10
N GLU A 11 -13.82 1.14 -0.26
CA GLU A 11 -14.79 2.24 -0.21
C GLU A 11 -15.05 2.72 1.23
N GLN A 12 -15.23 1.82 2.19
CA GLN A 12 -15.38 2.17 3.61
C GLN A 12 -14.14 2.89 4.14
N SER A 13 -12.95 2.43 3.76
CA SER A 13 -11.70 3.05 4.17
C SER A 13 -11.53 4.44 3.52
N LEU A 14 -11.97 4.64 2.28
CA LEU A 14 -12.02 5.94 1.63
C LEU A 14 -13.00 6.89 2.33
N ALA A 15 -14.21 6.44 2.64
CA ALA A 15 -15.21 7.23 3.33
C ALA A 15 -14.72 7.68 4.71
N ARG A 16 -14.14 6.76 5.49
CA ARG A 16 -13.52 7.06 6.78
C ARG A 16 -12.37 8.06 6.64
N ALA A 17 -11.52 7.87 5.64
CA ALA A 17 -10.41 8.77 5.36
C ALA A 17 -10.88 10.20 5.04
N LYS A 18 -11.95 10.35 4.26
CA LYS A 18 -12.57 11.65 3.96
C LYS A 18 -13.20 12.32 5.20
N ALA A 19 -13.75 11.53 6.12
CA ALA A 19 -14.34 12.06 7.36
C ALA A 19 -13.28 12.58 8.35
N HIS A 20 -12.01 12.19 8.20
CA HIS A 20 -10.93 12.47 9.14
C HIS A 20 -9.71 13.12 8.47
N LEU A 21 -9.93 14.02 7.51
CA LEU A 21 -8.86 14.66 6.74
C LEU A 21 -7.82 15.40 7.63
N GLY A 22 -8.22 15.93 8.78
CA GLY A 22 -7.30 16.62 9.72
C GLY A 22 -6.55 15.70 10.68
N ASP A 23 -6.98 14.44 10.82
CA ASP A 23 -6.47 13.55 11.86
C ASP A 23 -5.50 12.51 11.29
N SER A 24 -4.34 12.40 11.93
CA SER A 24 -3.42 11.30 11.66
C SER A 24 -3.67 10.15 12.62
N PHE A 25 -4.22 9.03 12.12
CA PHE A 25 -4.30 7.81 12.92
C PHE A 25 -2.92 7.14 13.12
N ILE A 26 -1.88 7.58 12.40
CA ILE A 26 -0.49 7.16 12.61
C ILE A 26 0.11 8.08 13.67
N ARG A 27 0.32 7.55 14.88
CA ARG A 27 0.85 8.30 16.03
C ARG A 27 2.35 8.56 15.92
N ASP A 28 3.10 7.59 15.39
CA ASP A 28 4.55 7.71 15.16
C ASP A 28 4.84 8.72 14.03
N PRO A 29 5.50 9.86 14.31
CA PRO A 29 5.85 10.86 13.31
C PRO A 29 6.83 10.35 12.25
N SER A 30 7.82 9.53 12.63
CA SER A 30 8.82 9.01 11.69
C SER A 30 8.15 8.11 10.64
N LEU A 31 7.27 7.24 11.11
CA LEU A 31 6.54 6.32 10.25
C LEU A 31 5.51 7.03 9.36
N ARG A 32 4.89 8.07 9.90
CA ARG A 32 4.01 8.97 9.15
C ARG A 32 4.76 9.66 8.02
N ASP A 33 5.98 10.13 8.24
CA ASP A 33 6.79 10.80 7.21
C ASP A 33 7.26 9.84 6.13
N LYS A 34 7.65 8.62 6.52
CA LYS A 34 7.95 7.53 5.58
C LYS A 34 6.77 7.20 4.68
N ILE A 35 5.56 7.11 5.26
CA ILE A 35 4.32 6.90 4.50
C ILE A 35 4.08 8.07 3.54
N ASN A 36 4.21 9.32 3.99
CA ASN A 36 4.05 10.50 3.13
C ASN A 36 5.01 10.47 1.95
N TYR A 37 6.27 10.14 2.21
CA TYR A 37 7.29 10.04 1.18
C TYR A 37 6.89 9.01 0.11
N VAL A 38 6.48 7.81 0.52
CA VAL A 38 6.12 6.74 -0.41
C VAL A 38 4.87 7.09 -1.23
N ILE A 39 3.83 7.63 -0.59
CA ILE A 39 2.57 7.94 -1.29
C ILE A 39 2.69 9.15 -2.24
N SER A 40 3.60 10.08 -1.94
CA SER A 40 3.82 11.28 -2.73
C SER A 40 5.00 11.18 -3.69
N CYS A 41 5.68 10.03 -3.76
CA CYS A 41 6.91 9.85 -4.54
C CYS A 41 6.67 10.11 -6.04
N PRO A 42 7.15 11.23 -6.60
CA PRO A 42 6.82 11.61 -7.99
C PRO A 42 7.54 10.72 -9.01
N GLY A 43 8.77 10.31 -8.69
CA GLY A 43 9.58 9.45 -9.57
C GLY A 43 9.10 7.99 -9.62
N ASN A 44 8.27 7.56 -8.67
CA ASN A 44 7.79 6.18 -8.64
C ASN A 44 6.43 6.04 -7.92
N ARG A 45 5.37 6.00 -8.73
CA ARG A 45 3.98 5.86 -8.25
C ARG A 45 3.57 4.42 -7.93
N ALA A 46 4.47 3.45 -8.08
CA ALA A 46 4.18 2.06 -7.74
C ALA A 46 4.12 1.83 -6.23
N GLY A 47 4.90 2.59 -5.44
CA GLY A 47 4.93 2.46 -3.98
C GLY A 47 3.58 2.71 -3.32
N ALA A 48 2.92 3.81 -3.70
CA ALA A 48 1.54 4.14 -3.34
C ALA A 48 0.57 2.96 -3.57
N ARG A 49 0.57 2.44 -4.80
CA ARG A 49 -0.30 1.32 -5.21
C ARG A 49 0.04 0.03 -4.45
N PHE A 50 1.32 -0.24 -4.24
CA PHE A 50 1.80 -1.40 -3.51
C PHE A 50 1.34 -1.37 -2.04
N LEU A 51 1.49 -0.25 -1.33
CA LEU A 51 1.00 -0.11 0.05
C LEU A 51 -0.51 -0.28 0.15
N MET A 52 -1.26 0.18 -0.85
CA MET A 52 -2.71 -0.01 -0.90
C MET A 52 -3.10 -1.49 -0.97
N VAL A 53 -2.39 -2.25 -1.80
CA VAL A 53 -2.58 -3.70 -1.93
C VAL A 53 -2.25 -4.44 -0.63
N THR A 54 -1.09 -4.15 -0.03
CA THR A 54 -0.66 -4.86 1.18
C THR A 54 -1.60 -4.60 2.35
N ALA A 55 -2.10 -3.38 2.47
CA ALA A 55 -3.03 -3.02 3.52
C ALA A 55 -4.43 -3.61 3.30
N LEU A 56 -4.93 -3.64 2.06
CA LEU A 56 -6.15 -4.38 1.72
C LEU A 56 -6.03 -5.86 2.06
N ALA A 57 -4.90 -6.49 1.73
CA ALA A 57 -4.66 -7.89 2.06
C ALA A 57 -4.65 -8.13 3.58
N LYS A 58 -4.08 -7.20 4.37
CA LYS A 58 -4.13 -7.27 5.85
C LYS A 58 -5.56 -7.18 6.37
N LEU A 59 -6.39 -6.34 5.76
CA LEU A 59 -7.79 -6.15 6.16
C LEU A 59 -8.66 -7.37 5.82
N ASP A 60 -8.52 -7.93 4.61
CA ASP A 60 -9.26 -9.13 4.20
C ASP A 60 -8.78 -10.37 4.97
N LYS A 61 -7.46 -10.48 5.23
CA LYS A 61 -6.83 -11.62 5.90
C LYS A 61 -5.88 -11.15 7.00
N PRO A 62 -6.37 -10.86 8.22
CA PRO A 62 -5.55 -10.37 9.33
C PRO A 62 -4.36 -11.27 9.70
N ARG A 63 -4.51 -12.58 9.50
CA ARG A 63 -3.48 -13.60 9.78
C ARG A 63 -2.39 -13.71 8.70
N SER A 64 -2.57 -13.10 7.53
CA SER A 64 -1.53 -13.08 6.50
C SER A 64 -0.34 -12.21 6.93
N ASP A 65 0.85 -12.64 6.53
CA ASP A 65 2.07 -11.83 6.60
C ASP A 65 2.17 -10.99 5.33
N ILE A 66 1.92 -9.69 5.46
CA ILE A 66 1.88 -8.78 4.30
C ILE A 66 3.24 -8.60 3.63
N ARG A 67 4.32 -9.06 4.27
CA ARG A 67 5.68 -9.12 3.71
C ARG A 67 5.86 -10.29 2.73
N LYS A 68 4.84 -11.14 2.54
CA LYS A 68 4.85 -12.33 1.67
C LYS A 68 3.83 -12.24 0.51
N PRO A 69 3.91 -11.23 -0.38
CA PRO A 69 2.92 -11.02 -1.44
C PRO A 69 3.06 -11.94 -2.67
N PHE A 70 4.06 -12.82 -2.72
CA PHE A 70 4.30 -13.74 -3.84
C PHE A 70 3.97 -15.18 -3.41
N ILE A 71 2.70 -15.50 -3.23
CA ILE A 71 2.27 -16.80 -2.69
C ILE A 71 2.87 -18.02 -3.44
N GLU A 72 3.14 -17.86 -4.73
CA GLU A 72 3.65 -18.91 -5.62
C GLU A 72 5.07 -19.37 -5.24
N VAL A 73 5.84 -18.53 -4.54
CA VAL A 73 7.21 -18.88 -4.11
C VAL A 73 7.26 -19.66 -2.80
N TYR A 74 6.13 -19.77 -2.09
CA TYR A 74 6.05 -20.42 -0.78
C TYR A 74 5.39 -21.80 -0.85
N PHE A 75 5.93 -22.75 -0.08
CA PHE A 75 5.44 -24.13 0.02
C PHE A 75 5.16 -24.50 1.49
N GLY A 76 4.39 -25.57 1.69
CA GLY A 76 4.08 -26.13 3.02
C GLY A 76 3.53 -25.10 4.00
N ALA A 77 4.04 -25.12 5.23
CA ALA A 77 3.61 -24.23 6.32
C ALA A 77 3.79 -22.73 5.98
N ALA A 78 4.82 -22.38 5.19
CA ALA A 78 5.11 -21.01 4.82
C ALA A 78 4.07 -20.41 3.86
N LYS A 79 3.36 -21.25 3.08
CA LYS A 79 2.29 -20.82 2.16
C LYS A 79 1.04 -20.35 2.91
N ARG A 80 0.79 -20.86 4.13
CA ARG A 80 -0.43 -20.59 4.90
C ARG A 80 -0.64 -19.12 5.25
N ASN A 81 0.45 -18.37 5.42
CA ASN A 81 0.38 -16.94 5.73
C ASN A 81 0.85 -16.04 4.58
N ALA A 82 1.15 -16.60 3.41
CA ALA A 82 1.41 -15.83 2.20
C ALA A 82 0.10 -15.46 1.47
N TYR A 83 0.18 -14.52 0.53
CA TYR A 83 -0.96 -14.08 -0.27
C TYR A 83 -0.51 -13.69 -1.67
N SER A 84 -1.45 -13.64 -2.63
CA SER A 84 -1.15 -13.16 -3.99
C SER A 84 -1.43 -11.67 -4.05
N GLY A 85 -0.40 -10.84 -3.85
CA GLY A 85 -0.51 -9.38 -3.91
C GLY A 85 -0.97 -8.91 -5.29
N ARG A 86 -0.42 -9.48 -6.36
CA ARG A 86 -0.83 -9.19 -7.74
C ARG A 86 -2.34 -9.42 -7.96
N ARG A 87 -2.90 -10.49 -7.41
CA ARG A 87 -4.34 -10.74 -7.51
C ARG A 87 -5.17 -9.67 -6.83
N TYR A 88 -4.79 -9.22 -5.63
CA TYR A 88 -5.49 -8.10 -4.97
C TYR A 88 -5.40 -6.81 -5.78
N ASP A 89 -4.24 -6.58 -6.40
CA ASP A 89 -4.01 -5.43 -7.24
C ASP A 89 -4.96 -5.42 -8.45
N GLU A 90 -4.88 -6.46 -9.27
CA GLU A 90 -5.63 -6.57 -10.52
C GLU A 90 -7.15 -6.70 -10.30
N GLN A 91 -7.59 -7.39 -9.24
CA GLN A 91 -9.03 -7.62 -9.00
C GLN A 91 -9.73 -6.47 -8.29
N TYR A 92 -9.04 -5.70 -7.44
CA TYR A 92 -9.71 -4.73 -6.57
C TYR A 92 -9.09 -3.33 -6.63
N VAL A 93 -7.77 -3.24 -6.48
CA VAL A 93 -7.10 -1.94 -6.34
C VAL A 93 -7.05 -1.19 -7.67
N PHE A 94 -6.88 -1.89 -8.80
CA PHE A 94 -6.88 -1.27 -10.13
C PHE A 94 -8.17 -0.49 -10.40
N GLU A 95 -9.33 -1.14 -10.27
CA GLU A 95 -10.62 -0.49 -10.50
C GLU A 95 -10.89 0.62 -9.50
N PHE A 96 -10.48 0.45 -8.23
CA PHE A 96 -10.60 1.48 -7.21
C PHE A 96 -9.78 2.74 -7.55
N ILE A 97 -8.51 2.57 -7.97
CA ILE A 97 -7.66 3.68 -8.43
C ILE A 97 -8.29 4.39 -9.62
N ARG A 98 -8.79 3.63 -10.60
CA ARG A 98 -9.40 4.17 -11.82
C ARG A 98 -10.68 4.95 -11.51
N LYS A 99 -11.57 4.37 -10.68
CA LYS A 99 -12.84 4.96 -10.25
C LYS A 99 -12.64 6.31 -9.54
N HIS A 100 -11.67 6.38 -8.63
CA HIS A 100 -11.42 7.58 -7.82
C HIS A 100 -10.31 8.48 -8.38
N ARG A 101 -9.77 8.17 -9.57
CA ARG A 101 -8.71 8.91 -10.27
C ARG A 101 -7.48 9.16 -9.39
N LEU A 102 -7.09 8.14 -8.62
CA LEU A 102 -5.97 8.27 -7.69
C LEU A 102 -4.63 8.36 -8.44
N PRO A 103 -3.66 9.16 -7.96
CA PRO A 103 -2.37 9.43 -8.62
C PRO A 103 -1.38 8.28 -8.42
N CYS A 104 -1.82 7.05 -8.70
CA CYS A 104 -1.01 5.84 -8.62
C CYS A 104 -0.43 5.45 -9.99
N SER A 105 0.47 4.45 -9.98
CA SER A 105 0.88 3.78 -11.21
C SER A 105 -0.32 3.21 -11.98
N PRO A 106 -0.45 3.45 -13.30
CA PRO A 106 -1.53 2.88 -14.10
C PRO A 106 -1.41 1.37 -14.27
N THR A 107 -0.19 0.83 -14.25
CA THR A 107 0.10 -0.61 -14.29
C THR A 107 0.29 -1.17 -12.87
N THR A 108 0.06 -2.47 -12.72
CA THR A 108 0.23 -3.16 -11.43
C THR A 108 1.61 -2.89 -10.82
N ALA A 109 1.64 -2.65 -9.51
CA ALA A 109 2.90 -2.45 -8.79
C ALA A 109 3.80 -3.71 -8.85
N PHE A 110 3.21 -4.89 -9.02
CA PHE A 110 3.91 -6.18 -9.00
C PHE A 110 4.67 -6.49 -10.30
N LEU A 111 4.63 -5.61 -11.30
CA LEU A 111 5.52 -5.67 -12.48
C LEU A 111 6.72 -4.72 -12.35
N THR A 112 6.71 -3.81 -11.37
CA THR A 112 7.85 -2.91 -11.12
C THR A 112 9.09 -3.73 -10.73
N PRO A 113 10.29 -3.47 -11.28
CA PRO A 113 11.49 -4.28 -11.02
C PRO A 113 11.83 -4.52 -9.53
N GLY A 114 11.48 -3.57 -8.66
CA GLY A 114 11.66 -3.71 -7.21
C GLY A 114 10.64 -4.62 -6.52
N PHE A 115 9.44 -4.75 -7.08
CA PHE A 115 8.31 -5.53 -6.54
C PHE A 115 7.88 -6.71 -7.41
N ARG A 116 8.56 -7.00 -8.53
CA ARG A 116 8.30 -8.20 -9.31
C ARG A 116 8.84 -9.43 -8.58
N THR A 117 8.19 -10.57 -8.81
CA THR A 117 8.41 -11.88 -8.15
C THR A 117 9.76 -11.98 -7.47
N LYS A 118 9.74 -11.93 -6.14
CA LYS A 118 10.90 -12.12 -5.29
C LYS A 118 10.76 -13.45 -4.58
N ASN A 119 11.78 -14.30 -4.65
CA ASN A 119 11.85 -15.50 -3.82
C ASN A 119 12.36 -15.18 -2.39
N ILE A 120 11.94 -14.03 -1.84
CA ILE A 120 12.33 -13.55 -0.51
C ILE A 120 11.14 -12.92 0.20
N VAL A 121 11.15 -12.99 1.53
CA VAL A 121 10.24 -12.21 2.38
C VAL A 121 10.67 -10.74 2.33
N LEU A 122 9.72 -9.83 2.15
CA LEU A 122 9.94 -8.38 2.14
C LEU A 122 10.13 -7.84 3.57
N ALA A 123 11.23 -8.22 4.21
CA ALA A 123 11.60 -7.81 5.56
C ALA A 123 12.47 -6.54 5.56
N LYS A 124 12.57 -5.86 6.71
CA LYS A 124 13.52 -4.75 6.91
C LYS A 124 14.95 -5.21 6.59
N GLY A 125 15.75 -4.30 6.04
CA GLY A 125 17.14 -4.55 5.65
C GLY A 125 17.32 -5.26 4.30
N GLN A 126 16.24 -5.73 3.66
CA GLN A 126 16.33 -6.24 2.30
C GLN A 126 16.62 -5.09 1.30
N LYS A 127 17.50 -5.33 0.33
CA LYS A 127 17.81 -4.35 -0.71
C LYS A 127 16.98 -4.62 -1.97
N LEU A 128 15.87 -3.91 -2.11
CA LEU A 128 15.08 -3.95 -3.34
C LEU A 128 15.74 -3.07 -4.41
N ARG A 129 15.75 -3.56 -5.64
CA ARG A 129 16.30 -2.81 -6.78
C ARG A 129 15.26 -1.81 -7.30
N GLY A 130 15.60 -0.54 -7.33
CA GLY A 130 14.79 0.48 -7.99
C GLY A 130 15.21 1.89 -7.56
N ARG A 131 14.51 2.89 -8.11
CA ARG A 131 14.70 4.30 -7.76
C ARG A 131 13.36 4.94 -7.36
N PRO A 132 13.38 5.89 -6.41
CA PRO A 132 14.47 6.16 -5.48
C PRO A 132 14.65 5.00 -4.47
N PRO A 133 15.88 4.62 -4.06
CA PRO A 133 16.11 3.52 -3.11
C PRO A 133 15.33 3.67 -1.80
N GLU A 134 15.26 4.90 -1.28
CA GLU A 134 14.63 5.28 -0.02
C GLU A 134 13.15 4.91 0.00
N MET A 135 12.44 5.01 -1.15
CA MET A 135 11.04 4.60 -1.24
C MET A 135 10.88 3.12 -0.92
N TYR A 136 11.79 2.27 -1.41
CA TYR A 136 11.71 0.83 -1.18
C TYR A 136 12.07 0.48 0.27
N GLU A 137 13.07 1.14 0.84
CA GLU A 137 13.44 0.97 2.25
C GLU A 137 12.27 1.34 3.16
N TYR A 138 11.65 2.49 2.92
CA TYR A 138 10.48 2.94 3.67
C TYR A 138 9.30 1.99 3.53
N ILE A 139 9.07 1.42 2.34
CA ILE A 139 8.03 0.39 2.17
C ILE A 139 8.30 -0.82 3.08
N LEU A 140 9.53 -1.33 3.13
CA LEU A 140 9.89 -2.46 3.98
C LEU A 140 9.68 -2.15 5.46
N GLU A 141 10.05 -0.94 5.89
CA GLU A 141 9.82 -0.48 7.26
C GLU A 141 8.33 -0.36 7.60
N ILE A 142 7.52 0.18 6.68
CA ILE A 142 6.07 0.31 6.83
C ILE A 142 5.41 -1.07 6.94
N LEU A 143 5.76 -2.01 6.05
CA LEU A 143 5.21 -3.37 6.09
C LEU A 143 5.51 -4.05 7.44
N ASP A 144 6.72 -3.88 7.94
CA ASP A 144 7.13 -4.48 9.19
C ASP A 144 6.40 -3.86 10.39
N ALA A 145 6.27 -2.53 10.43
CA ALA A 145 5.51 -1.83 11.46
C ALA A 145 4.02 -2.24 11.48
N VAL A 146 3.40 -2.43 10.30
CA VAL A 146 2.02 -2.93 10.20
C VAL A 146 1.93 -4.40 10.64
N GLN A 147 2.91 -5.23 10.28
CA GLN A 147 2.92 -6.64 10.63
C GLN A 147 3.12 -6.87 12.14
N GLN A 148 3.93 -6.02 12.80
CA GLN A 148 4.14 -6.03 14.25
C GLN A 148 2.98 -5.44 15.05
N GLY A 149 1.98 -4.85 14.38
CA GLY A 149 0.82 -4.25 15.03
C GLY A 149 1.04 -2.81 15.52
N SER A 150 2.18 -2.20 15.21
CA SER A 150 2.49 -0.80 15.54
C SER A 150 1.55 0.19 14.83
N ILE A 151 0.91 -0.21 13.73
CA ILE A 151 -0.19 0.52 13.10
C ILE A 151 -1.36 -0.43 12.84
N SER A 152 -2.58 0.04 13.14
CA SER A 152 -3.80 -0.63 12.70
C SER A 152 -3.98 -0.52 11.19
N ALA A 153 -4.07 -1.67 10.53
CA ALA A 153 -4.41 -1.77 9.10
C ALA A 153 -5.79 -1.17 8.76
N ARG A 154 -6.66 -0.90 9.73
CA ARG A 154 -7.98 -0.28 9.49
C ARG A 154 -7.97 1.25 9.65
N ALA A 155 -6.97 1.80 10.33
CA ALA A 155 -7.06 3.18 10.80
C ALA A 155 -6.18 4.16 10.00
N GLY A 156 -4.93 3.85 9.64
CA GLY A 156 -3.98 4.93 9.30
C GLY A 156 -3.57 5.18 7.85
N TRP A 157 -3.60 4.18 6.99
CA TRP A 157 -2.91 4.31 5.69
C TRP A 157 -3.76 5.04 4.64
N MET A 158 -5.07 4.75 4.59
CA MET A 158 -5.97 5.38 3.62
C MET A 158 -6.26 6.85 3.96
N SER A 159 -6.31 7.25 5.23
CA SER A 159 -6.56 8.65 5.62
C SER A 159 -5.49 9.58 5.10
N ARG A 160 -4.22 9.16 5.20
CA ARG A 160 -3.08 9.92 4.68
C ARG A 160 -3.08 9.95 3.15
N PHE A 161 -3.40 8.81 2.53
CA PHE A 161 -3.53 8.69 1.08
C PHE A 161 -4.58 9.65 0.51
N VAL A 162 -5.74 9.71 1.15
CA VAL A 162 -6.86 10.59 0.76
C VAL A 162 -6.61 12.04 1.16
N PHE A 163 -6.00 12.29 2.32
CA PHE A 163 -5.61 13.65 2.72
C PHE A 163 -4.64 14.25 1.71
N TRP A 164 -3.60 13.51 1.31
CA TRP A 164 -2.69 13.99 0.26
C TRP A 164 -3.40 14.20 -1.08
N PHE A 165 -4.30 13.29 -1.46
CA PHE A 165 -5.09 13.43 -2.69
C PHE A 165 -6.07 14.62 -2.68
N TRP A 166 -6.69 14.92 -1.53
CA TRP A 166 -7.80 15.88 -1.42
C TRP A 166 -7.37 17.26 -0.91
N SER A 167 -6.29 17.35 -0.13
CA SER A 167 -5.77 18.63 0.42
C SER A 167 -5.15 19.54 -0.62
N GLY A 168 -4.99 19.12 -1.89
CA GLY A 168 -4.46 19.96 -2.96
C GLY A 168 -3.01 20.45 -2.74
N THR A 169 -2.31 19.92 -1.74
CA THR A 169 -0.91 20.25 -1.44
C THR A 169 0.07 19.58 -2.42
N GLY A 170 -0.40 18.62 -3.22
CA GLY A 170 0.22 18.28 -4.49
C GLY A 170 -0.13 19.33 -5.53
N SER A 171 0.80 20.27 -5.76
CA SER A 171 0.72 21.34 -6.76
C SER A 171 -0.16 20.99 -7.97
N ARG A 172 -1.26 21.75 -8.12
CA ARG A 172 -2.10 21.77 -9.33
C ARG A 172 -1.39 22.35 -10.57
N SER A 173 -0.11 22.73 -10.50
CA SER A 173 0.59 23.37 -11.63
C SER A 173 1.47 22.45 -12.49
N GLY A 174 1.58 21.15 -12.19
CA GLY A 174 2.50 20.26 -12.92
C GLY A 174 1.88 19.25 -13.89
N TRP A 175 0.55 19.07 -13.91
CA TRP A 175 -0.06 17.92 -14.56
C TRP A 175 -0.59 18.25 -15.97
N ARG A 176 0.33 18.52 -16.90
CA ARG A 176 0.07 18.36 -18.34
C ARG A 176 0.99 17.28 -18.91
N ARG A 177 0.34 16.26 -19.48
CA ARG A 177 0.81 15.34 -20.53
C ARG A 177 2.16 14.67 -20.30
N TYR A 178 2.12 13.40 -19.91
CA TYR A 178 2.81 12.32 -20.61
C TYR A 178 1.93 11.07 -20.58
#